data_AF-A0A146L588-F1
#
_entry.id   AF-A0A146L588-F1
#
_cell.length_a   1.000
_cell.length_b   1.000
_cell.length_c   1.000
_cell.angle_alpha   90.00
_cell.angle_beta   90.00
_cell.angle_gamma   90.00
#
_symmetry.space_group_name_H-M   'P 1'
#
loop_
_entity.id
_entity.type
_entity.pdbx_description
1 polymer ?
#
loop_
_entity_poly.entity_id
_entity_poly.type
_entity_poly.pdbx_seq_one_letter_code
_entity_poly.pdbx_strand_id
1 'polypeptide(L)'
;CSEHIHAHALQMSYLLPHLHSGWAVDQAIVTEEERVVVIRFGSDSNIECMLMDETLLDIADDVKNFAVIYVVDINEVVDFNDMYELYDPLTVMFFFRNKHIMVDFNTGDNNKITWPIEDRQDMIDIIEEVYRGAKKGKGQVTSPIDYSTKCRY
;
A
#
# COMPACT_ATOMS: atom_id res chain seq x y z
N CYS A 1 -20.35 -3.55 -23.65
CA CYS A 1 -20.45 -3.21 -22.21
C CYS A 1 -19.25 -3.68 -21.39
N SER A 2 -18.70 -4.89 -21.56
CA SER A 2 -17.47 -5.30 -20.87
C SER A 2 -16.21 -4.52 -21.27
N GLU A 3 -16.10 -4.12 -22.54
CA GLU A 3 -14.90 -3.40 -23.04
C GLU A 3 -14.76 -1.99 -22.45
N HIS A 4 -15.87 -1.32 -22.11
CA HIS A 4 -15.81 0.00 -21.47
C HIS A 4 -15.35 -0.06 -20.02
N ILE A 5 -15.66 -1.15 -19.31
CA ILE A 5 -15.21 -1.36 -17.92
C ILE A 5 -13.70 -1.69 -17.92
N HIS A 6 -13.25 -2.55 -18.85
CA HIS A 6 -11.83 -2.84 -19.02
C HIS A 6 -11.00 -1.64 -19.48
N ALA A 7 -11.56 -0.78 -20.34
CA ALA A 7 -10.89 0.46 -20.77
C ALA A 7 -10.78 1.49 -19.64
N HIS A 8 -11.75 1.55 -18.73
CA HIS A 8 -11.68 2.42 -17.55
C HIS A 8 -10.63 1.92 -16.55
N ALA A 9 -10.56 0.60 -16.34
CA ALA A 9 -9.57 -0.02 -15.47
C ALA A 9 -8.12 0.14 -16.00
N LEU A 10 -7.92 0.02 -17.31
CA LEU A 10 -6.63 0.30 -17.95
C LEU A 10 -6.23 1.79 -17.94
N GLN A 11 -7.18 2.70 -17.71
CA GLN A 11 -6.92 4.14 -17.61
C GLN A 11 -6.65 4.58 -16.16
N MET A 12 -7.09 3.79 -15.17
CA MET A 12 -6.87 4.03 -13.74
C MET A 12 -5.45 3.71 -13.28
N SER A 13 -4.77 2.73 -13.90
CA SER A 13 -3.36 2.42 -13.62
C SER A 13 -2.38 3.52 -14.07
N TYR A 14 -2.85 4.65 -14.61
CA TYR A 14 -1.99 5.77 -15.01
C TYR A 14 -2.03 6.96 -14.05
N LEU A 15 -2.85 6.93 -13.00
CA LEU A 15 -3.02 8.07 -12.09
C LEU A 15 -2.15 7.98 -10.83
N LEU A 16 -1.93 6.77 -10.31
CA LEU A 16 -0.97 6.59 -9.22
C LEU A 16 0.47 6.63 -9.77
N PRO A 17 1.44 7.20 -9.04
CA PRO A 17 2.82 7.26 -9.48
C PRO A 17 3.48 5.88 -9.39
N HIS A 18 3.92 5.35 -10.53
CA HIS A 18 4.65 4.09 -10.63
C HIS A 18 6.16 4.30 -10.38
N LEU A 19 6.77 3.41 -9.61
CA LEU A 19 8.21 3.39 -9.41
C LEU A 19 8.82 2.17 -10.13
N HIS A 20 9.61 2.47 -11.17
CA HIS A 20 10.14 1.48 -12.12
C HIS A 20 11.57 1.00 -11.80
N SER A 21 12.12 1.35 -10.62
CA SER A 21 13.47 0.90 -10.22
C SER A 21 13.63 0.86 -8.72
N GLY A 22 14.53 -0.02 -8.22
CA GLY A 22 14.88 -0.10 -6.81
C GLY A 22 15.34 1.26 -6.24
N TRP A 23 16.15 1.98 -7.02
CA TRP A 23 16.60 3.33 -6.66
C TRP A 23 15.44 4.33 -6.48
N ALA A 24 14.42 4.28 -7.34
CA ALA A 24 13.27 5.17 -7.23
C ALA A 24 12.45 4.87 -5.97
N VAL A 25 12.32 3.59 -5.60
CA VAL A 25 11.67 3.15 -4.35
C VAL A 25 12.45 3.64 -3.14
N ASP A 26 13.77 3.40 -3.10
CA ASP A 26 14.63 3.88 -2.00
C ASP A 26 14.58 5.40 -1.87
N GLN A 27 14.63 6.12 -2.98
CA GLN A 27 14.56 7.57 -2.97
C GLN A 27 13.19 8.04 -2.43
N ALA A 28 12.09 7.44 -2.86
CA ALA A 28 10.75 7.80 -2.38
C ALA A 28 10.64 7.61 -0.86
N ILE A 29 11.20 6.53 -0.31
CA ILE A 29 11.18 6.22 1.13
C ILE A 29 12.09 7.17 1.93
N VAL A 30 13.26 7.52 1.39
CA VAL A 30 14.27 8.34 2.10
C VAL A 30 13.93 9.83 2.05
N THR A 31 13.39 10.33 0.94
CA THR A 31 13.16 11.76 0.74
C THR A 31 11.90 12.28 1.44
N GLU A 32 10.94 11.41 1.76
CA GLU A 32 9.71 11.80 2.43
C GLU A 32 9.89 11.81 3.97
N GLU A 33 9.89 13.00 4.54
CA GLU A 33 10.13 13.21 5.98
C GLU A 33 8.86 13.54 6.80
N GLU A 34 7.82 14.02 6.12
CA GLU A 34 6.62 14.57 6.76
C GLU A 34 5.40 13.67 6.63
N ARG A 35 5.32 12.86 5.57
CA ARG A 35 4.17 12.00 5.24
C ARG A 35 4.52 10.52 5.31
N VAL A 36 3.50 9.68 5.44
CA VAL A 36 3.63 8.22 5.31
C VAL A 36 3.79 7.87 3.83
N VAL A 37 4.81 7.09 3.50
CA VAL A 37 4.98 6.51 2.18
C VAL A 37 4.27 5.17 2.17
N VAL A 38 3.18 5.09 1.42
CA VAL A 38 2.42 3.86 1.18
C VAL A 38 2.90 3.28 -0.14
N ILE A 39 3.35 2.03 -0.15
CA ILE A 39 3.82 1.36 -1.36
C ILE A 39 3.02 0.08 -1.56
N ARG A 40 2.33 -0.01 -2.70
CA ARG A 40 1.72 -1.24 -3.20
C ARG A 40 2.71 -1.97 -4.10
N PHE A 41 3.15 -3.14 -3.66
CA PHE A 41 3.90 -4.11 -4.45
C PHE A 41 2.92 -5.12 -5.06
N GLY A 42 2.97 -5.31 -6.36
CA GLY A 42 2.17 -6.33 -7.05
C GLY A 42 2.07 -6.05 -8.54
N SER A 43 1.56 -6.99 -9.32
CA SER A 43 1.41 -6.77 -10.77
C SER A 43 0.07 -6.13 -11.08
N ASP A 44 0.08 -5.12 -11.95
CA ASP A 44 -1.14 -4.40 -12.38
C ASP A 44 -2.13 -5.32 -13.13
N SER A 45 -1.65 -6.47 -13.62
CA SER A 45 -2.50 -7.49 -14.27
C SER A 45 -3.28 -8.35 -13.27
N ASN A 46 -2.98 -8.26 -11.97
CA ASN A 46 -3.63 -9.06 -10.95
C ASN A 46 -4.92 -8.37 -10.45
N ILE A 47 -6.02 -9.13 -10.37
CA ILE A 47 -7.33 -8.61 -9.96
C ILE A 47 -7.30 -8.02 -8.54
N GLU A 48 -6.58 -8.63 -7.61
CA GLU A 48 -6.47 -8.12 -6.23
C GLU A 48 -5.72 -6.78 -6.18
N CYS A 49 -4.67 -6.63 -7.01
CA CYS A 49 -3.97 -5.35 -7.17
C CYS A 49 -4.88 -4.29 -7.77
N MET A 50 -5.68 -4.63 -8.79
CA MET A 50 -6.63 -3.70 -9.40
C MET A 50 -7.68 -3.20 -8.39
N LEU A 51 -8.20 -4.10 -7.54
CA LEU A 51 -9.16 -3.72 -6.49
C LEU A 51 -8.52 -2.80 -5.45
N MET A 52 -7.29 -3.11 -5.02
CA MET A 52 -6.56 -2.25 -4.09
C MET A 52 -6.23 -0.89 -4.71
N ASP A 53 -5.82 -0.85 -5.98
CA ASP A 53 -5.48 0.38 -6.69
C ASP A 53 -6.70 1.30 -6.86
N GLU A 54 -7.90 0.74 -7.06
CA GLU A 54 -9.15 1.52 -7.09
C GLU A 54 -9.38 2.24 -5.76
N THR A 55 -9.26 1.53 -4.62
CA THR A 55 -9.37 2.14 -3.29
C THR A 55 -8.28 3.18 -3.05
N LEU A 56 -7.01 2.85 -3.38
CA LEU A 56 -5.87 3.74 -3.19
C LEU A 56 -6.01 5.03 -4.01
N LEU A 57 -6.53 4.93 -5.23
CA LEU A 57 -6.79 6.08 -6.09
C LEU A 57 -7.89 6.97 -5.51
N ASP A 58 -8.98 6.39 -5.02
CA ASP A 58 -10.12 7.14 -4.47
C ASP A 58 -9.78 7.89 -3.16
N ILE A 59 -8.82 7.38 -2.38
CA ILE A 59 -8.35 8.04 -1.15
C ILE A 59 -7.16 8.97 -1.37
N ALA A 60 -6.46 8.89 -2.51
CA ALA A 60 -5.18 9.57 -2.72
C ALA A 60 -5.28 11.09 -2.45
N ASP A 61 -6.38 11.72 -2.87
CA ASP A 61 -6.60 13.15 -2.69
C ASP A 61 -6.92 13.55 -1.23
N ASP A 62 -7.54 12.66 -0.47
CA ASP A 62 -7.90 12.90 0.93
C ASP A 62 -6.71 12.75 1.87
N VAL A 63 -5.84 11.77 1.60
CA VAL A 63 -4.68 11.48 2.44
C VAL A 63 -3.43 12.28 2.06
N LYS A 64 -3.43 13.04 0.94
CA LYS A 64 -2.25 13.73 0.39
C LYS A 64 -1.47 14.62 1.35
N ASN A 65 -2.15 15.14 2.38
CA ASN A 65 -1.56 16.01 3.39
C ASN A 65 -0.67 15.24 4.40
N PHE A 66 -0.88 13.94 4.56
CA PHE A 66 -0.18 13.11 5.54
C PHE A 66 0.30 11.76 5.02
N ALA A 67 -0.02 11.40 3.77
CA ALA A 67 0.49 10.23 3.09
C ALA A 67 0.75 10.50 1.60
N VAL A 68 1.61 9.68 1.01
CA VAL A 68 1.89 9.60 -0.42
C VAL A 68 1.82 8.13 -0.83
N ILE A 69 1.16 7.85 -1.95
CA ILE A 69 0.91 6.49 -2.43
C ILE A 69 1.74 6.27 -3.68
N TYR A 70 2.47 5.16 -3.71
CA TYR A 70 3.22 4.67 -4.86
C TYR A 70 2.83 3.23 -5.16
N VAL A 71 3.01 2.84 -6.42
CA VAL A 71 2.82 1.47 -6.86
C VAL A 71 4.07 0.95 -7.56
N VAL A 72 4.34 -0.34 -7.38
CA VAL A 72 5.56 -1.03 -7.85
C VAL A 72 5.17 -2.39 -8.42
N ASP A 73 5.55 -2.64 -9.67
CA ASP A 73 5.45 -3.99 -10.25
C ASP A 73 6.63 -4.86 -9.81
N ILE A 74 6.33 -5.94 -9.09
CA ILE A 74 7.30 -6.91 -8.56
C ILE A 74 8.03 -7.71 -9.65
N ASN A 75 7.51 -7.74 -10.88
CA ASN A 75 8.18 -8.36 -12.03
C ASN A 75 9.19 -7.42 -12.68
N GLU A 76 9.00 -6.10 -12.54
CA GLU A 76 9.92 -5.08 -13.05
C GLU A 76 11.00 -4.76 -12.02
N VAL A 77 10.61 -4.54 -10.77
CA VAL A 77 11.51 -4.21 -9.65
C VAL A 77 11.61 -5.40 -8.71
N VAL A 78 12.55 -6.29 -9.01
CA VAL A 78 12.75 -7.55 -8.26
C VAL A 78 13.62 -7.39 -7.01
N ASP A 79 14.31 -6.25 -6.84
CA ASP A 79 15.32 -6.02 -5.79
C ASP A 79 14.77 -6.23 -4.37
N PHE A 80 13.46 -6.02 -4.17
CA PHE A 80 12.82 -6.08 -2.86
C PHE A 80 12.11 -7.40 -2.57
N ASN A 81 12.01 -8.31 -3.55
CA ASN A 81 11.19 -9.53 -3.42
C ASN A 81 11.71 -10.43 -2.30
N ASP A 82 13.03 -10.67 -2.25
CA ASP A 82 13.65 -11.46 -1.20
C ASP A 82 13.71 -10.70 0.13
N MET A 83 13.89 -9.37 0.09
CA MET A 83 14.08 -8.55 1.28
C MET A 83 12.79 -8.39 2.10
N TYR A 84 11.65 -8.23 1.44
CA TYR A 84 10.33 -8.09 2.07
C TYR A 84 9.46 -9.35 1.99
N GLU A 85 10.02 -10.45 1.47
CA GLU A 85 9.32 -11.72 1.29
C GLU A 85 8.01 -11.52 0.49
N LEU A 86 8.12 -10.88 -0.68
CA LEU A 86 7.00 -10.55 -1.56
C LEU A 86 6.60 -11.77 -2.41
N TYR A 87 5.97 -12.76 -1.77
CA TYR A 87 5.46 -13.96 -2.44
C TYR A 87 3.99 -13.83 -2.85
N ASP A 88 3.25 -12.98 -2.14
CA ASP A 88 1.83 -12.74 -2.37
C ASP A 88 1.61 -11.86 -3.61
N PRO A 89 0.50 -12.06 -4.35
CA PRO A 89 0.20 -11.28 -5.55
C PRO A 89 0.04 -9.78 -5.30
N LEU A 90 -0.44 -9.43 -4.11
CA LEU A 90 -0.63 -8.07 -3.62
C LEU A 90 0.08 -7.93 -2.28
N THR A 91 0.82 -6.84 -2.10
CA THR A 91 1.39 -6.46 -0.81
C THR A 91 1.36 -4.94 -0.65
N VAL A 92 0.85 -4.44 0.47
CA VAL A 92 0.94 -3.02 0.83
C VAL A 92 1.80 -2.86 2.08
N MET A 93 2.76 -1.95 2.01
CA MET A 93 3.68 -1.62 3.09
C MET A 93 3.68 -0.12 3.38
N PHE A 94 3.98 0.22 4.64
CA PHE A 94 4.01 1.60 5.11
C PHE A 94 5.41 1.98 5.59
N PHE A 95 5.87 3.15 5.16
CA PHE A 95 7.15 3.71 5.59
C PHE A 95 6.97 5.13 6.11
N PHE A 96 7.79 5.51 7.08
CA PHE A 96 7.85 6.88 7.59
C PHE A 96 9.28 7.20 8.00
N ARG A 97 9.89 8.23 7.39
CA ARG A 97 11.27 8.67 7.67
C ARG A 97 12.29 7.52 7.57
N ASN A 98 12.29 6.83 6.43
CA ASN A 98 13.16 5.67 6.17
C ASN A 98 13.03 4.53 7.20
N LYS A 99 11.85 4.38 7.81
CA LYS A 99 11.53 3.25 8.68
C LYS A 99 10.25 2.59 8.20
N HIS A 100 10.30 1.27 8.08
CA HIS A 100 9.10 0.45 7.90
C HIS A 100 8.25 0.49 9.18
N ILE A 101 6.95 0.74 9.01
CA ILE A 101 5.98 0.81 10.10
C ILE A 101 5.10 -0.43 10.03
N MET A 102 5.18 -1.25 11.07
CA MET A 102 4.34 -2.45 11.20
C MET A 102 2.93 -2.06 11.64
N VAL A 103 1.93 -2.78 11.14
CA VAL A 103 0.54 -2.60 11.52
C VAL A 103 -0.03 -3.92 11.99
N ASP A 104 -0.50 -3.95 13.22
CA ASP A 104 -1.13 -5.12 13.81
C ASP A 104 -2.60 -5.21 13.39
N PHE A 105 -2.90 -6.15 12.50
CA PHE A 105 -4.25 -6.46 12.01
C PHE A 105 -4.87 -7.68 12.73
N ASN A 106 -4.19 -8.23 13.74
CA ASN A 106 -4.51 -9.53 14.36
C ASN A 106 -4.52 -10.73 13.38
N THR A 107 -3.81 -10.63 12.26
CA THR A 107 -3.67 -11.71 11.26
C THR A 107 -2.43 -12.56 11.48
N GLY A 108 -1.45 -12.04 12.22
CA GLY A 108 -0.18 -12.71 12.55
C GLY A 108 1.02 -12.13 11.79
N ASP A 109 0.84 -11.69 10.54
CA ASP A 109 1.83 -10.89 9.81
C ASP A 109 1.49 -9.40 9.93
N ASN A 110 2.37 -8.66 10.60
CA ASN A 110 2.21 -7.22 10.84
C ASN A 110 3.08 -6.38 9.88
N ASN A 111 3.85 -7.02 9.01
CA ASN A 111 4.78 -6.33 8.13
C ASN A 111 4.10 -5.77 6.87
N LYS A 112 3.07 -6.48 6.39
CA LYS A 112 2.42 -6.22 5.11
C LYS A 112 0.94 -6.56 5.15
N ILE A 113 0.16 -5.85 4.35
CA ILE A 113 -1.22 -6.22 4.00
C ILE A 113 -1.16 -7.03 2.71
N THR A 114 -1.72 -8.24 2.69
CA THR A 114 -1.70 -9.12 1.51
C THR A 114 -3.07 -9.32 0.86
N TRP A 115 -4.09 -8.60 1.31
CA TRP A 115 -5.46 -8.69 0.78
C TRP A 115 -5.97 -7.30 0.35
N PRO A 116 -6.90 -7.24 -0.61
CA PRO A 116 -7.51 -5.99 -1.02
C PRO A 116 -8.41 -5.43 0.09
N ILE A 117 -8.28 -4.13 0.35
CA ILE A 117 -9.20 -3.38 1.21
C ILE A 117 -10.11 -2.58 0.28
N GLU A 118 -11.37 -2.98 0.17
CA GLU A 118 -12.36 -2.33 -0.71
C GLU A 118 -13.02 -1.11 -0.04
N ASP A 119 -13.07 -1.08 1.29
CA ASP A 119 -13.67 0.05 1.99
C ASP A 119 -12.68 1.21 2.08
N ARG A 120 -13.14 2.35 1.57
CA ARG A 120 -12.39 3.59 1.52
C ARG A 120 -12.02 4.11 2.92
N GLN A 121 -12.97 4.08 3.84
CA GLN A 121 -12.79 4.65 5.18
C GLN A 121 -11.81 3.77 5.97
N ASP A 122 -11.91 2.46 5.83
CA ASP A 122 -10.97 1.51 6.41
C ASP A 122 -9.52 1.86 6.06
N MET A 123 -9.22 2.09 4.78
CA MET A 123 -7.86 2.40 4.36
C MET A 123 -7.38 3.77 4.86
N ILE A 124 -8.26 4.78 4.90
CA ILE A 124 -7.95 6.11 5.47
C ILE A 124 -7.60 5.98 6.95
N ASP A 125 -8.42 5.26 7.72
CA ASP A 125 -8.25 5.10 9.17
C ASP A 125 -6.94 4.37 9.50
N ILE A 126 -6.57 3.36 8.69
CA ILE A 126 -5.29 2.66 8.82
C ILE A 126 -4.11 3.62 8.57
N ILE A 127 -4.14 4.37 7.46
CA ILE A 127 -3.07 5.33 7.13
C ILE A 127 -2.97 6.42 8.21
N GLU A 128 -4.09 6.89 8.73
CA GLU A 128 -4.13 7.87 9.81
C GLU A 128 -3.49 7.34 11.09
N GLU A 129 -3.80 6.11 11.50
CA GLU A 129 -3.21 5.52 12.71
C GLU A 129 -1.71 5.26 12.53
N VAL A 130 -1.28 4.83 11.33
CA VAL A 130 0.14 4.74 10.96
C VAL A 130 0.81 6.11 11.10
N TYR A 131 0.23 7.17 10.53
CA TYR A 131 0.78 8.52 10.60
C TYR A 131 0.89 9.02 12.05
N ARG A 132 -0.18 8.88 12.84
CA ARG A 132 -0.23 9.28 14.25
C ARG A 132 0.75 8.50 15.11
N GLY A 133 0.89 7.20 14.88
CA GLY A 133 1.82 6.33 15.59
C GLY A 133 3.27 6.60 15.23
N ALA A 134 3.57 6.73 13.93
CA ALA A 134 4.90 7.00 13.42
C ALA A 134 5.41 8.38 13.83
N LYS A 135 4.55 9.43 13.84
CA LYS A 135 4.88 10.76 14.39
C LYS A 135 5.26 10.71 15.87
N LYS A 136 4.70 9.77 16.64
CA LYS A 136 5.06 9.53 18.05
C LYS A 136 6.31 8.66 18.22
N GLY A 137 6.93 8.23 17.11
CA GLY A 137 8.13 7.39 17.11
C GLY A 137 7.86 5.90 17.34
N LYS A 138 6.62 5.44 17.21
CA LYS A 138 6.30 4.01 17.26
C LYS A 138 6.69 3.34 15.94
N GLY A 139 7.34 2.18 16.02
CA GLY A 139 7.62 1.32 14.85
C GLY A 139 6.50 0.31 14.56
N GLN A 140 5.52 0.19 15.45
CA GLN A 140 4.35 -0.66 15.28
C GLN A 140 3.11 0.09 15.78
N VAL A 141 2.01 -0.01 15.02
CA VAL A 141 0.69 0.52 15.37
C VAL A 141 -0.34 -0.61 15.35
N THR A 142 -1.45 -0.41 16.05
CA THR A 142 -2.57 -1.36 16.05
C THR A 142 -3.63 -0.82 15.11
N SER A 143 -4.10 -1.64 14.19
CA SER A 143 -5.19 -1.28 13.29
C SER A 143 -6.45 -0.95 14.11
N PRO A 144 -7.20 0.12 13.75
CA PRO A 144 -8.49 0.41 14.39
C PRO A 144 -9.55 -0.65 14.05
N ILE A 145 -9.33 -1.42 12.98
CA ILE A 145 -10.24 -2.43 12.46
C ILE A 145 -9.62 -3.81 12.63
N ASP A 146 -10.42 -4.76 13.11
CA ASP A 146 -10.01 -6.15 13.27
C ASP A 146 -10.26 -6.96 11.99
N TYR A 147 -9.18 -7.37 11.32
CA TYR A 147 -9.23 -8.20 10.12
C TYR A 147 -9.08 -9.70 10.44
N SER A 148 -9.01 -10.09 11.71
CA SER A 148 -8.83 -11.49 12.15
C SER A 148 -9.87 -12.48 11.60
N THR A 149 -11.06 -11.99 11.23
CA THR A 149 -12.16 -12.80 10.69
C THR A 149 -12.18 -12.88 9.16
N LYS A 150 -11.51 -11.96 8.45
CA LYS A 150 -11.46 -11.93 6.98
C LYS A 150 -10.37 -12.84 6.41
N CYS A 151 -9.26 -13.05 7.13
CA CYS A 151 -8.19 -13.98 6.74
C CYS A 151 -8.43 -15.46 7.12
N ARG A 152 -9.64 -15.83 7.57
CA ARG A 152 -9.99 -17.23 7.87
C ARG A 152 -10.73 -17.90 6.71
N TYR A 153 -10.09 -18.08 5.57
CA TYR A 153 -10.55 -19.04 4.55
C TYR A 153 -9.39 -19.69 3.83
#